data_AF-A0A534WBT8-F1
#
_entry.id   AF-A0A534WBT8-F1
#
_cell.length_a   1.000
_cell.length_b   1.000
_cell.length_c   1.000
_cell.angle_alpha   90.00
_cell.angle_beta   90.00
_cell.angle_gamma   90.00
#
_symmetry.space_group_name_H-M   'P 1'
#
loop_
_entity.id
_entity.type
_entity.pdbx_description
1 polymer ?
#
loop_
_entity_poly.entity_id
_entity_poly.type
_entity_poly.pdbx_seq_one_letter_code
_entity_poly.pdbx_strand_id
1 'polypeptide(L)' 'FTLYSRAQARSRVFEYIEGFYNRTRLHSALGYRSPEQYEKLVVT' A
#
# COMPACT_ATOMS: atom_id res chain seq x y z
N PHE A 1 -14.38 -13.66 3.18
CA PHE A 1 -14.48 -13.09 1.83
C PHE A 1 -14.10 -14.19 0.85
N THR A 2 -15.00 -14.62 -0.03
CA THR A 2 -14.74 -15.74 -0.97
C THR A 2 -14.52 -15.17 -2.37
N LEU A 3 -13.48 -15.64 -3.07
CA LEU A 3 -13.14 -15.24 -4.44
C LEU A 3 -13.50 -16.38 -5.39
N TYR A 4 -14.31 -16.11 -6.41
CA TYR A 4 -14.90 -17.15 -7.27
C TYR A 4 -14.19 -17.29 -8.62
N SER A 5 -13.26 -16.40 -8.93
CA SER A 5 -12.47 -16.47 -10.16
C SER A 5 -11.05 -15.91 -9.97
N ARG A 6 -10.14 -16.37 -10.85
CA ARG A 6 -8.76 -15.86 -10.89
C ARG A 6 -8.70 -14.37 -11.20
N ALA A 7 -9.65 -13.86 -11.99
CA ALA A 7 -9.75 -12.44 -12.29
C ALA A 7 -10.08 -11.62 -11.03
N GLN A 8 -11.08 -12.05 -10.26
CA GLN A 8 -11.44 -11.40 -8.98
C GLN A 8 -10.26 -11.41 -8.00
N ALA A 9 -9.55 -12.54 -7.89
CA ALA A 9 -8.38 -12.62 -7.03
C ALA A 9 -7.28 -11.63 -7.42
N ARG A 10 -6.99 -11.51 -8.73
CA ARG A 10 -6.01 -10.56 -9.25
C ARG A 10 -6.39 -9.12 -8.94
N SER A 11 -7.65 -8.74 -9.15
CA SER A 11 -8.13 -7.39 -8.83
C SER A 11 -8.00 -7.09 -7.34
N ARG A 12 -8.36 -8.03 -6.46
CA ARG A 12 -8.23 -7.83 -5.01
C ARG A 12 -6.79 -7.70 -4.53
N VAL A 13 -5.88 -8.49 -5.12
CA VAL A 13 -4.45 -8.37 -4.83
C VAL A 13 -3.93 -7.01 -5.30
N PHE A 14 -4.32 -6.56 -6.50
CA PHE A 14 -3.94 -5.26 -7.02
C PHE A 14 -4.44 -4.11 -6.12
N GLU A 15 -5.72 -4.12 -5.77
CA GLU A 15 -6.32 -3.13 -4.85
C GLU A 15 -5.59 -3.09 -3.51
N TYR A 16 -5.25 -4.25 -2.95
CA TYR A 16 -4.51 -4.32 -1.70
C TYR A 16 -3.09 -3.75 -1.85
N ILE A 17 -2.36 -4.14 -2.90
CA ILE A 17 -0.98 -3.69 -3.10
C ILE A 17 -0.91 -2.17 -3.33
N GLU A 18 -1.69 -1.66 -4.27
CA GLU A 18 -1.63 -0.24 -4.67
C GLU A 18 -2.41 0.66 -3.72
N GLY A 19 -3.59 0.23 -3.30
CA GLY A 19 -4.50 1.05 -2.50
C GLY A 19 -4.12 1.12 -1.02
N PHE A 20 -3.41 0.11 -0.50
CA PHE A 20 -3.09 0.01 0.93
C PHE A 20 -1.60 -0.25 1.19
N TYR A 21 -1.06 -1.36 0.70
CA TYR A 21 0.27 -1.82 1.09
C TYR A 21 1.36 -0.81 0.73
N ASN A 22 1.45 -0.38 -0.53
CA ASN A 22 2.50 0.56 -0.97
C ASN A 22 2.44 1.91 -0.24
N ARG A 23 1.24 2.35 0.15
CA ARG A 23 1.03 3.61 0.88
C ARG A 23 1.40 3.55 2.36
N THR A 24 1.28 2.37 2.98
CA THR A 24 1.42 2.17 4.43
C THR A 24 2.69 1.43 4.82
N ARG A 25 3.36 0.76 3.86
CA ARG A 25 4.60 0.02 4.08
C ARG A 25 5.67 0.92 4.69
N LEU A 26 6.33 0.44 5.74
CA LEU A 26 7.45 1.17 6.34
C LEU A 26 8.71 0.97 5.51
N HIS A 27 9.43 2.07 5.29
CA HIS A 27 10.72 2.05 4.60
C HIS A 27 11.82 2.46 5.59
N SER A 28 12.84 1.62 5.77
CA SER A 28 14.00 1.93 6.62
C SER A 28 14.71 3.19 6.16
N ALA A 29 14.80 3.40 4.84
CA ALA A 29 15.36 4.62 4.24
C ALA A 29 14.57 5.91 4.60
N LEU A 30 13.27 5.79 4.95
CA LEU A 30 12.44 6.92 5.38
C LEU A 30 12.42 7.09 6.92
N GLY A 31 13.30 6.38 7.63
CA GLY A 31 13.31 6.33 9.08
C GLY A 31 12.14 5.53 9.65
N TYR A 32 11.81 4.41 9.03
CA TYR A 32 10.66 3.56 9.38
C TYR A 32 9.32 4.30 9.33
N ARG A 33 9.17 5.17 8.33
CA ARG A 33 7.90 5.82 7.97
C ARG A 33 7.38 5.28 6.66
N SER A 34 6.07 5.37 6.47
CA SER A 34 5.45 5.11 5.18
C SER A 34 5.69 6.26 4.20
N PRO A 35 5.59 6.03 2.87
CA PRO A 35 5.70 7.11 1.89
C PRO A 35 4.72 8.25 2.17
N GLU A 36 3.46 7.93 2.50
CA GLU A 36 2.45 8.93 2.83
C GLU A 36 2.83 9.75 4.08
N GLN A 37 3.37 9.10 5.11
CA GLN A 37 3.84 9.80 6.31
C GLN A 37 5.04 10.70 6.01
N TYR A 38 5.97 10.21 5.18
CA TYR A 38 7.14 10.95 4.79
C TYR A 38 6.77 12.19 3.96
N GLU A 39 5.88 12.05 2.98
CA GLU A 39 5.37 13.17 2.16
C GLU A 39 4.69 14.25 3.01
N LYS A 40 3.87 13.87 4.01
CA LYS A 40 3.24 14.82 4.94
C LYS A 40 4.25 15.63 5.75
N LEU A 41 5.38 15.02 6.13
CA LEU A 41 6.46 15.69 6.87
C LEU A 41 7.34 16.57 5.99
N VAL A 42 7.46 16.26 4.69
CA VAL A 42 8.22 17.06 3.73
C VAL A 42 7.43 18.30 3.29
N VAL A 43 6.10 18.20 3.26
CA VAL A 43 5.21 19.30 2.83
C VAL A 43 4.88 20.28 3.98
N THR A 44 5.28 19.99 5.22
CA THR A 44 5.11 20.86 6.40
C THR A 44 6.43 21.51 6.77
#